data_AF-A0A7W1KJK3-F1
#
_entry.id   AF-A0A7W1KJK3-F1
#
_cell.length_a   1.000
_cell.length_b   1.000
_cell.length_c   1.000
_cell.angle_alpha   90.00
_cell.angle_beta   90.00
_cell.angle_gamma   90.00
#
_symmetry.space_group_name_H-M   'P 1'
#
loop_
_entity.id
_entity.type
_entity.pdbx_description
1 polymer ?
#
loop_
_entity_poly.entity_id
_entity_poly.type
_entity_poly.pdbx_seq_one_letter_code
_entity_poly.pdbx_strand_id
1 'polypeptide(L)'
;MLPHTSDQLAGKIETRWRAVRTNAIRAVNHAISSTTTGGGGFGGPNRHSQGAPHARTLVSGVTRFQGEVLGAKWPWSGGEPVNTKYVDGSLRRVQAFSPGVNDFVYVSMGTNDPSSRMSTGQTLANLRWMIDTWLSAGRRADHFLLTTLAPRTGPVGASFPTLNDGIRALAISKGAVLIDLASYTSADNGRTWRSTTLHVGDGVHYSESVRDWLAGRVVDEMRKRVP
;
A
#
# COMPACT_ATOMS: atom_id res chain seq x y z
N MET A 1 -1.09 -13.64 14.24
CA MET A 1 -1.29 -12.20 14.51
C MET A 1 -2.60 -11.79 13.86
N LEU A 2 -3.59 -11.33 14.63
CA LEU A 2 -4.89 -10.91 14.10
C LEU A 2 -4.70 -9.63 13.25
N PRO A 3 -5.42 -9.48 12.11
CA PRO A 3 -5.47 -8.21 11.40
C PRO A 3 -6.07 -7.16 12.35
N HIS A 4 -5.54 -5.94 12.33
CA HIS A 4 -6.00 -4.80 13.16
C HIS A 4 -5.50 -4.75 14.61
N THR A 5 -4.44 -5.47 14.97
CA THR A 5 -3.77 -5.25 16.27
C THR A 5 -3.08 -3.88 16.31
N SER A 6 -3.01 -3.25 17.50
CA SER A 6 -2.39 -1.94 17.74
C SER A 6 -0.91 -1.85 17.34
N ASP A 7 -0.29 -2.99 17.07
CA ASP A 7 1.13 -3.10 16.70
C ASP A 7 1.32 -3.04 15.17
N GLN A 8 0.24 -3.27 14.41
CA GLN A 8 0.22 -3.10 12.96
C GLN A 8 -0.12 -1.65 12.60
N LEU A 9 0.51 -1.13 11.54
CA LEU A 9 0.30 0.25 11.09
C LEU A 9 -1.18 0.62 10.93
N ALA A 10 -2.01 -0.29 10.40
CA ALA A 10 -3.43 0.00 10.26
C ALA A 10 -4.19 0.05 11.60
N GLY A 11 -3.88 -0.84 12.54
CA GLY A 11 -4.44 -0.77 13.89
C GLY A 11 -4.02 0.52 14.60
N LYS A 12 -2.79 0.98 14.36
CA LYS A 12 -2.29 2.28 14.84
C LYS A 12 -3.02 3.48 14.24
N ILE A 13 -3.27 3.47 12.93
CA ILE A 13 -4.05 4.53 12.25
C ILE A 13 -5.47 4.55 12.81
N GLU A 14 -6.11 3.38 12.93
CA GLU A 14 -7.46 3.26 13.47
C GLU A 14 -7.54 3.77 14.92
N THR A 15 -6.62 3.33 15.78
CA THR A 15 -6.55 3.75 17.19
C THR A 15 -6.41 5.26 17.30
N ARG A 16 -5.47 5.85 16.54
CA ARG A 16 -5.25 7.31 16.54
C ARG A 16 -6.45 8.09 16.01
N TRP A 17 -7.14 7.57 15.00
CA TRP A 17 -8.35 8.20 14.48
C TRP A 17 -9.51 8.18 15.48
N ARG A 18 -9.75 7.04 16.13
CA ARG A 18 -10.79 6.91 17.15
C ARG A 18 -10.56 7.83 18.35
N ALA A 19 -9.31 8.22 18.62
CA ALA A 19 -8.99 9.19 19.68
C ALA A 19 -9.39 10.64 19.34
N VAL A 20 -9.60 10.97 18.07
CA VAL A 20 -9.91 12.34 17.60
C VAL A 20 -11.27 12.46 16.91
N ARG A 21 -11.91 11.34 16.59
CA ARG A 21 -13.23 11.27 15.93
C ARG A 21 -13.99 10.04 16.46
N THR A 22 -15.31 10.19 16.61
CA THR A 22 -16.20 9.09 17.05
C THR A 22 -16.53 8.10 15.93
N ASN A 23 -16.37 8.51 14.66
CA ASN A 23 -16.62 7.65 13.50
C ASN A 23 -15.48 6.64 13.35
N ALA A 24 -15.83 5.35 13.24
CA ALA A 24 -14.85 4.31 12.92
C ALA A 24 -14.29 4.51 11.50
N ILE A 25 -12.98 4.29 11.29
CA ILE A 25 -12.45 4.12 9.94
C ILE A 25 -12.89 2.73 9.46
N ARG A 26 -13.50 2.67 8.29
CA ARG A 26 -13.59 1.42 7.52
C ARG A 26 -12.25 1.24 6.80
N ALA A 27 -11.21 0.90 7.57
CA ALA A 27 -9.86 0.80 7.06
C ALA A 27 -9.70 -0.51 6.27
N VAL A 28 -9.56 -0.42 4.95
CA VAL A 28 -9.01 -1.54 4.18
C VAL A 28 -7.49 -1.50 4.37
N ASN A 29 -6.99 -2.24 5.36
CA ASN A 29 -5.55 -2.47 5.50
C ASN A 29 -5.10 -3.46 4.43
N HIS A 30 -5.01 -3.02 3.18
CA HIS A 30 -4.29 -3.75 2.18
C HIS A 30 -3.47 -2.76 1.38
N ALA A 31 -2.16 -2.73 1.66
CA ALA A 31 -1.16 -2.44 0.64
C ALA A 31 -1.67 -3.10 -0.64
N ILE A 32 -1.91 -2.33 -1.70
CA ILE A 32 -2.46 -2.86 -2.94
C ILE A 32 -1.38 -3.76 -3.51
N SER A 33 -1.43 -5.01 -3.06
CA SER A 33 -0.39 -5.97 -3.28
C SER A 33 -0.71 -6.64 -4.60
N SER A 34 -0.19 -6.02 -5.63
CA SER A 34 0.12 -6.74 -6.86
C SER A 34 1.52 -6.33 -7.32
N THR A 35 2.40 -6.35 -6.32
CA THR A 35 3.84 -6.42 -6.41
C THR A 35 4.32 -7.40 -5.32
N THR A 36 3.90 -8.67 -5.49
CA THR A 36 4.13 -9.85 -4.61
C THR A 36 3.88 -9.77 -3.10
N THR A 37 3.60 -8.60 -2.51
CA THR A 37 3.63 -8.41 -1.05
C THR A 37 2.36 -8.78 -0.27
N GLY A 38 1.39 -9.38 -0.95
CA GLY A 38 0.15 -9.86 -0.31
C GLY A 38 -0.40 -11.07 -1.03
N GLY A 39 0.51 -11.83 -1.65
CA GLY A 39 0.32 -13.24 -1.89
C GLY A 39 1.30 -13.97 -0.99
N GLY A 40 0.84 -14.51 0.14
CA GLY A 40 1.64 -15.49 0.85
C GLY A 40 2.05 -16.58 -0.15
N GLY A 41 3.36 -16.79 -0.33
CA GLY A 41 4.06 -17.99 -0.82
C GLY A 41 3.56 -18.82 -2.02
N PHE A 42 2.41 -18.57 -2.64
CA PHE A 42 1.76 -19.55 -3.51
C PHE A 42 1.75 -19.06 -4.96
N GLY A 43 2.81 -19.45 -5.67
CA GLY A 43 3.04 -19.22 -7.09
C GLY A 43 2.06 -19.98 -7.98
N GLY A 44 0.82 -19.50 -8.07
CA GLY A 44 -0.10 -19.97 -9.10
C GLY A 44 0.49 -19.77 -10.51
N PRO A 45 0.10 -20.58 -11.50
CA PRO A 45 0.61 -20.57 -12.87
C PRO A 45 0.24 -19.30 -13.67
N ASN A 46 -0.26 -18.26 -13.01
CA ASN A 46 -0.44 -16.92 -13.56
C ASN A 46 0.44 -15.89 -12.83
N ARG A 47 1.41 -16.32 -12.00
CA ARG A 47 2.29 -15.47 -11.16
C ARG A 47 3.78 -15.62 -11.45
N HIS A 48 4.12 -16.12 -12.63
CA HIS A 48 5.50 -16.19 -13.10
C HIS A 48 5.98 -14.88 -13.73
N SER A 49 7.30 -14.71 -13.75
CA SER A 49 8.09 -13.55 -14.24
C SER A 49 7.82 -13.11 -15.68
N GLN A 50 6.90 -13.77 -16.39
CA GLN A 50 6.48 -13.46 -17.75
C GLN A 50 4.95 -13.31 -17.88
N GLY A 51 4.16 -13.39 -16.78
CA GLY A 51 2.69 -13.56 -16.86
C GLY A 51 1.79 -12.82 -15.87
N ALA A 52 2.28 -12.09 -14.85
CA ALA A 52 1.43 -11.11 -14.14
C ALA A 52 2.24 -10.06 -13.35
N PRO A 53 2.53 -8.89 -13.95
CA PRO A 53 3.40 -7.91 -13.29
C PRO A 53 2.71 -6.72 -12.59
N HIS A 54 1.39 -6.62 -12.37
CA HIS A 54 0.83 -5.28 -12.03
C HIS A 54 -0.35 -5.24 -11.07
N ALA A 55 -0.48 -4.10 -10.36
CA ALA A 55 -1.71 -3.43 -9.88
C ALA A 55 -3.01 -3.76 -10.64
N ARG A 56 -2.83 -4.10 -11.93
CA ARG A 56 -3.81 -4.24 -12.99
C ARG A 56 -4.20 -5.67 -13.31
N THR A 57 -3.71 -6.68 -12.58
CA THR A 57 -4.15 -8.08 -12.79
C THR A 57 -5.64 -8.20 -12.49
N LEU A 58 -6.40 -8.70 -13.47
CA LEU A 58 -7.84 -8.90 -13.36
C LEU A 58 -8.13 -10.27 -12.75
N VAL A 59 -8.95 -10.29 -11.70
CA VAL A 59 -9.59 -11.50 -11.19
C VAL A 59 -11.09 -11.34 -11.36
N SER A 60 -11.68 -12.26 -12.14
CA SER A 60 -13.09 -12.19 -12.52
C SER A 60 -13.49 -10.83 -13.11
N GLY A 61 -12.65 -10.24 -13.96
CA GLY A 61 -12.96 -9.01 -14.70
C GLY A 61 -12.70 -7.68 -13.99
N VAL A 62 -12.23 -7.67 -12.73
CA VAL A 62 -11.76 -6.44 -12.06
C VAL A 62 -10.41 -6.65 -11.41
N THR A 63 -9.66 -5.56 -11.25
CA THR A 63 -8.39 -5.58 -10.50
C THR A 63 -8.63 -5.67 -8.99
N ARG A 64 -7.60 -6.06 -8.23
CA ARG A 64 -7.66 -6.03 -6.76
C ARG A 64 -7.92 -4.64 -6.21
N PHE A 65 -7.32 -3.59 -6.79
CA PHE A 65 -7.58 -2.21 -6.38
C PHE A 65 -9.06 -1.85 -6.59
N GLN A 66 -9.62 -2.13 -7.78
CA GLN A 66 -11.02 -1.84 -8.07
C GLN A 66 -11.97 -2.65 -7.17
N GLY A 67 -11.68 -3.93 -6.93
CA GLY A 67 -12.49 -4.79 -6.07
C GLY A 67 -12.47 -4.35 -4.61
N GLU A 68 -11.28 -4.17 -4.03
CA GLU A 68 -11.13 -3.94 -2.59
C GLU A 68 -11.27 -2.48 -2.18
N VAL A 69 -10.72 -1.55 -2.97
CA VAL A 69 -10.65 -0.13 -2.61
C VAL A 69 -11.83 0.66 -3.16
N LEU A 70 -12.38 0.25 -4.32
CA LEU A 70 -13.50 0.95 -4.95
C LEU A 70 -14.84 0.19 -4.88
N GLY A 71 -14.82 -1.07 -4.45
CA GLY A 71 -16.04 -1.88 -4.34
C GLY A 71 -16.65 -2.20 -5.70
N ALA A 72 -15.87 -2.15 -6.77
CA ALA A 72 -16.34 -2.31 -8.15
C ALA A 72 -16.85 -3.73 -8.46
N LYS A 73 -16.58 -4.70 -7.59
CA LYS A 73 -17.14 -6.06 -7.68
C LYS A 73 -17.35 -6.64 -6.29
N TRP A 74 -18.50 -7.25 -6.09
CA TRP A 74 -18.89 -7.81 -4.81
C TRP A 74 -19.85 -9.02 -4.96
N PRO A 75 -19.63 -10.14 -4.24
CA PRO A 75 -18.40 -10.53 -3.55
C PRO A 75 -17.22 -10.66 -4.53
N TRP A 76 -16.00 -10.40 -4.05
CA TRP A 76 -14.79 -10.53 -4.86
C TRP A 76 -13.82 -11.53 -4.23
N SER A 77 -13.16 -12.35 -5.05
CA SER A 77 -12.09 -13.24 -4.58
C SER A 77 -10.76 -12.81 -5.17
N GLY A 78 -9.67 -13.02 -4.43
CA GLY A 78 -8.32 -12.73 -4.90
C GLY A 78 -7.77 -13.77 -5.87
N GLY A 79 -8.61 -14.73 -6.29
CA GLY A 79 -8.22 -15.84 -7.15
C GLY A 79 -7.24 -16.80 -6.46
N GLU A 80 -7.26 -16.86 -5.13
CA GLU A 80 -6.41 -17.77 -4.37
C GLU A 80 -6.72 -19.23 -4.75
N PRO A 81 -5.71 -20.05 -5.08
CA PRO A 81 -5.92 -21.48 -5.33
C PRO A 81 -6.17 -22.23 -4.03
N VAL A 82 -6.82 -23.39 -4.11
CA VAL A 82 -6.94 -24.33 -2.99
C VAL A 82 -5.55 -24.68 -2.47
N ASN A 83 -5.33 -24.55 -1.16
CA ASN A 83 -4.09 -24.95 -0.49
C ASN A 83 -4.32 -25.26 1.00
N THR A 84 -3.26 -25.57 1.75
CA THR A 84 -3.32 -25.91 3.18
C THR A 84 -3.88 -24.81 4.09
N LYS A 85 -3.91 -23.55 3.63
CA LYS A 85 -4.48 -22.40 4.33
C LYS A 85 -5.87 -22.00 3.79
N TYR A 86 -6.15 -22.32 2.53
CA TYR A 86 -7.42 -22.03 1.83
C TYR A 86 -7.99 -23.33 1.26
N VAL A 87 -8.52 -24.17 2.16
CA VAL A 87 -8.96 -25.53 1.83
C VAL A 87 -10.21 -25.56 0.94
N ASP A 88 -11.04 -24.53 1.01
CA ASP A 88 -12.29 -24.41 0.23
C ASP A 88 -12.14 -23.57 -1.05
N GLY A 89 -10.90 -23.28 -1.47
CA GLY A 89 -10.61 -22.45 -2.63
C GLY A 89 -10.58 -20.96 -2.32
N SER A 90 -10.83 -20.12 -3.34
CA SER A 90 -10.58 -18.68 -3.26
C SER A 90 -11.32 -18.04 -2.08
N LEU A 91 -10.62 -17.21 -1.30
CA LEU A 91 -11.24 -16.42 -0.25
C LEU A 91 -12.25 -15.45 -0.88
N ARG A 92 -13.55 -15.72 -0.72
CA ARG A 92 -14.58 -14.73 -1.01
C ARG A 92 -14.44 -13.63 0.03
N ARG A 93 -13.89 -12.49 -0.38
CA ARG A 93 -13.83 -11.31 0.48
C ARG A 93 -15.26 -10.83 0.62
N VAL A 94 -15.77 -11.02 1.83
CA VAL A 94 -17.11 -10.63 2.28
C VAL A 94 -17.11 -9.25 2.93
N GLN A 95 -16.07 -8.41 2.66
CA GLN A 95 -16.07 -6.93 2.77
C GLN A 95 -15.32 -6.29 1.57
N ALA A 96 -16.02 -5.49 0.76
CA ALA A 96 -15.47 -4.68 -0.32
C ALA A 96 -15.88 -3.23 -0.05
N PHE A 97 -14.91 -2.34 -0.04
CA PHE A 97 -15.16 -0.96 0.34
C PHE A 97 -15.65 -0.18 -0.86
N SER A 98 -16.89 0.30 -0.81
CA SER A 98 -17.35 1.34 -1.73
C SER A 98 -17.14 2.68 -1.03
N PRO A 99 -16.05 3.41 -1.34
CA PRO A 99 -15.76 4.67 -0.67
C PRO A 99 -16.91 5.65 -0.87
N GLY A 100 -17.22 6.44 0.15
CA GLY A 100 -17.96 7.69 0.06
C GLY A 100 -17.06 8.82 -0.46
N VAL A 101 -17.64 10.02 -0.60
CA VAL A 101 -16.91 11.21 -1.09
C VAL A 101 -15.86 11.73 -0.10
N ASN A 102 -16.01 11.38 1.18
CA ASN A 102 -15.13 11.82 2.27
C ASN A 102 -14.14 10.74 2.73
N ASP A 103 -14.14 9.58 2.08
CA ASP A 103 -13.25 8.49 2.44
C ASP A 103 -11.86 8.67 1.82
N PHE A 104 -10.87 8.01 2.42
CA PHE A 104 -9.47 8.09 2.03
C PHE A 104 -8.96 6.73 1.59
N VAL A 105 -7.92 6.75 0.76
CA VAL A 105 -7.08 5.59 0.48
C VAL A 105 -5.65 5.92 0.87
N TYR A 106 -4.98 4.96 1.52
CA TYR A 106 -3.57 5.04 1.85
C TYR A 106 -2.80 3.93 1.13
N VAL A 107 -1.84 4.31 0.29
CA VAL A 107 -1.06 3.40 -0.56
C VAL A 107 0.42 3.48 -0.20
N SER A 108 0.97 2.36 0.27
CA SER A 108 2.40 2.15 0.45
C SER A 108 2.77 0.87 -0.31
N MET A 109 3.52 1.02 -1.40
CA MET A 109 3.92 -0.10 -2.27
C MET A 109 5.25 0.18 -2.96
N GLY A 110 5.94 -0.87 -3.41
CA GLY A 110 7.21 -0.77 -4.12
C GLY A 110 8.36 -1.55 -3.48
N THR A 111 8.29 -1.85 -2.18
CA THR A 111 9.41 -2.47 -1.44
C THR A 111 9.84 -3.82 -2.01
N ASN A 112 8.93 -4.59 -2.60
CA ASN A 112 9.16 -5.97 -3.05
C ASN A 112 9.22 -6.13 -4.57
N ASP A 113 8.94 -5.05 -5.29
CA ASP A 113 8.93 -4.96 -6.74
C ASP A 113 10.27 -5.40 -7.34
N PRO A 114 11.44 -4.95 -6.84
CA PRO A 114 12.71 -5.35 -7.45
C PRO A 114 13.03 -6.82 -7.20
N SER A 115 12.65 -7.41 -6.05
CA SER A 115 12.75 -8.86 -5.80
C SER A 115 11.92 -9.68 -6.79
N SER A 116 10.90 -9.06 -7.39
CA SER A 116 10.01 -9.68 -8.38
C SER A 116 10.35 -9.26 -9.81
N ARG A 117 11.53 -8.68 -10.03
CA ARG A 117 12.03 -8.20 -11.33
C ARG A 117 11.16 -7.12 -11.97
N MET A 118 10.41 -6.37 -11.17
CA MET A 118 9.65 -5.22 -11.65
C MET A 118 10.53 -3.97 -11.63
N SER A 119 10.52 -3.23 -12.72
CA SER A 119 11.30 -2.00 -12.85
C SER A 119 10.67 -0.84 -12.06
N THR A 120 11.49 0.16 -11.75
CA THR A 120 11.00 1.44 -11.18
C THR A 120 9.91 2.06 -12.04
N GLY A 121 10.09 2.07 -13.37
CA GLY A 121 9.08 2.60 -14.30
C GLY A 121 7.76 1.86 -14.23
N GLN A 122 7.79 0.52 -14.13
CA GLN A 122 6.59 -0.30 -13.96
C GLN A 122 5.89 -0.03 -12.63
N THR A 123 6.65 0.13 -11.54
CA THR A 123 6.13 0.47 -10.21
C THR A 123 5.41 1.83 -10.24
N LEU A 124 6.04 2.85 -10.85
CA LEU A 124 5.47 4.18 -10.98
C LEU A 124 4.23 4.20 -11.90
N ALA A 125 4.23 3.41 -12.98
CA ALA A 125 3.07 3.26 -13.84
C ALA A 125 1.89 2.57 -13.11
N ASN A 126 2.17 1.64 -12.20
CA ASN A 126 1.17 1.02 -11.34
C ASN A 126 0.57 2.03 -10.36
N LEU A 127 1.40 2.78 -9.64
CA LEU A 127 0.95 3.84 -8.75
C LEU A 127 0.12 4.90 -9.47
N ARG A 128 0.57 5.35 -10.65
CA ARG A 128 -0.17 6.31 -11.47
C ARG A 128 -1.56 5.80 -11.80
N TRP A 129 -1.66 4.55 -12.23
CA TRP A 129 -2.94 3.94 -12.55
C TRP A 129 -3.87 3.80 -11.35
N MET A 130 -3.36 3.51 -10.15
CA MET A 130 -4.19 3.48 -8.94
C MET A 130 -4.78 4.87 -8.66
N ILE A 131 -3.96 5.92 -8.75
CA ILE A 131 -4.41 7.30 -8.56
C ILE A 131 -5.44 7.66 -9.63
N ASP A 132 -5.16 7.39 -10.90
CA ASP A 132 -6.08 7.70 -11.99
C ASP A 132 -7.42 6.96 -11.83
N THR A 133 -7.38 5.69 -11.43
CA THR A 133 -8.60 4.89 -11.20
C THR A 133 -9.41 5.43 -10.01
N TRP A 134 -8.76 5.91 -8.96
CA TRP A 134 -9.42 6.59 -7.84
C TRP A 134 -10.12 7.88 -8.28
N LEU A 135 -9.42 8.72 -9.04
CA LEU A 135 -9.96 9.97 -9.57
C LEU A 135 -11.13 9.72 -10.54
N SER A 136 -11.00 8.75 -11.44
CA SER A 136 -12.07 8.36 -12.37
C SER A 136 -13.31 7.82 -11.66
N ALA A 137 -13.18 7.30 -10.44
CA ALA A 137 -14.32 6.91 -9.61
C ALA A 137 -14.98 8.10 -8.88
N GLY A 138 -14.68 9.34 -9.28
CA GLY A 138 -15.23 10.57 -8.71
C GLY A 138 -14.67 10.93 -7.34
N ARG A 139 -13.52 10.36 -6.96
CA ARG A 139 -12.90 10.59 -5.66
C ARG A 139 -11.89 11.73 -5.72
N ARG A 140 -11.69 12.38 -4.58
CA ARG A 140 -10.82 13.57 -4.50
C ARG A 140 -9.35 13.17 -4.50
N ALA A 141 -8.52 13.92 -5.23
CA ALA A 141 -7.07 13.69 -5.28
C ALA A 141 -6.42 13.81 -3.90
N ASP A 142 -6.83 14.82 -3.14
CA ASP A 142 -6.32 15.09 -1.80
C ASP A 142 -6.76 14.04 -0.75
N HIS A 143 -7.58 13.06 -1.15
CA HIS A 143 -7.95 11.89 -0.33
C HIS A 143 -7.16 10.62 -0.69
N PHE A 144 -6.23 10.72 -1.65
CA PHE A 144 -5.30 9.65 -1.99
C PHE A 144 -3.95 9.93 -1.32
N LEU A 145 -3.63 9.17 -0.27
CA LEU A 145 -2.36 9.26 0.44
C LEU A 145 -1.38 8.22 -0.10
N LEU A 146 -0.15 8.64 -0.39
CA LEU A 146 0.94 7.77 -0.80
C LEU A 146 2.19 7.98 0.04
N THR A 147 3.02 6.95 0.15
CA THR A 147 4.33 7.06 0.82
C THR A 147 5.48 6.81 -0.12
N THR A 148 6.60 7.49 0.10
CA THR A 148 7.92 6.99 -0.31
C THR A 148 8.25 5.71 0.46
N LEU A 149 9.31 5.03 0.05
CA LEU A 149 9.83 3.81 0.64
C LEU A 149 10.93 4.10 1.66
N ALA A 150 10.89 3.38 2.78
CA ALA A 150 12.04 3.27 3.67
C ALA A 150 13.18 2.48 3.01
N PRO A 151 14.42 2.61 3.51
CA PRO A 151 15.56 1.89 2.95
C PRO A 151 15.41 0.37 2.95
N ARG A 152 16.01 -0.26 1.94
CA ARG A 152 16.18 -1.72 1.89
C ARG A 152 17.65 -2.06 1.65
N THR A 153 18.23 -2.84 2.55
CA THR A 153 19.64 -3.22 2.48
C THR A 153 19.91 -4.15 1.29
N GLY A 154 21.10 -4.00 0.70
CA GLY A 154 21.56 -4.84 -0.40
C GLY A 154 21.13 -4.36 -1.78
N PRO A 155 21.39 -5.16 -2.84
CA PRO A 155 21.19 -4.75 -4.23
C PRO A 155 19.73 -4.47 -4.59
N VAL A 156 18.79 -5.04 -3.83
CA VAL A 156 17.34 -4.85 -4.05
C VAL A 156 16.91 -3.40 -3.81
N GLY A 157 17.56 -2.69 -2.88
CA GLY A 157 17.25 -1.29 -2.58
C GLY A 157 17.91 -0.27 -3.52
N ALA A 158 18.76 -0.71 -4.46
CA ALA A 158 19.52 0.21 -5.32
C ALA A 158 18.64 1.15 -6.16
N SER A 159 17.41 0.73 -6.48
CA SER A 159 16.45 1.52 -7.25
C SER A 159 15.59 2.47 -6.42
N PHE A 160 15.67 2.41 -5.09
CA PHE A 160 14.75 3.13 -4.20
C PHE A 160 14.89 4.65 -4.26
N PRO A 161 16.10 5.25 -4.38
CA PRO A 161 16.22 6.70 -4.59
C PRO A 161 15.42 7.19 -5.79
N THR A 162 15.62 6.57 -6.96
CA THR A 162 14.89 6.93 -8.18
C THR A 162 13.39 6.66 -8.05
N LEU A 163 13.00 5.55 -7.40
CA LEU A 163 11.59 5.25 -7.16
C LEU A 163 10.94 6.29 -6.24
N ASN A 164 11.62 6.70 -5.17
CA ASN A 164 11.14 7.71 -4.24
C ASN A 164 10.98 9.08 -4.92
N ASP A 165 11.92 9.48 -5.77
CA ASP A 165 11.78 10.73 -6.54
C ASP A 165 10.58 10.67 -7.50
N GLY A 166 10.38 9.53 -8.17
CA GLY A 166 9.21 9.30 -9.00
C GLY A 166 7.90 9.33 -8.20
N ILE A 167 7.88 8.78 -6.99
CA ILE A 167 6.71 8.83 -6.09
C ILE A 167 6.39 10.28 -5.71
N ARG A 168 7.40 11.10 -5.35
CA ARG A 168 7.22 12.52 -5.05
C ARG A 168 6.66 13.28 -6.25
N ALA A 169 7.26 13.10 -7.42
CA ALA A 169 6.80 13.73 -8.66
C ALA A 169 5.35 13.33 -8.99
N LEU A 170 5.00 12.05 -8.78
CA LEU A 170 3.66 11.56 -9.02
C LEU A 170 2.64 12.21 -8.08
N ALA A 171 2.95 12.30 -6.77
CA ALA A 171 2.10 12.95 -5.79
C ALA A 171 1.76 14.39 -6.21
N ILE A 172 2.79 15.17 -6.54
CA ILE A 172 2.66 16.56 -7.00
C ILE A 172 1.81 16.62 -8.27
N SER A 173 2.16 15.82 -9.29
CA SER A 173 1.48 15.87 -10.60
C SER A 173 0.01 15.49 -10.57
N LYS A 174 -0.41 14.68 -9.58
CA LYS A 174 -1.78 14.18 -9.46
C LYS A 174 -2.57 14.87 -8.34
N GLY A 175 -1.96 15.78 -7.59
CA GLY A 175 -2.59 16.40 -6.42
C GLY A 175 -2.84 15.42 -5.26
N ALA A 176 -2.15 14.27 -5.25
CA ALA A 176 -2.25 13.27 -4.19
C ALA A 176 -1.38 13.68 -3.00
N VAL A 177 -1.74 13.22 -1.80
CA VAL A 177 -1.04 13.57 -0.55
C VAL A 177 0.18 12.69 -0.37
N LEU A 178 1.35 13.31 -0.27
CA LEU A 178 2.60 12.61 0.03
C LEU A 178 2.87 12.57 1.54
N ILE A 179 3.10 11.38 2.07
CA ILE A 179 3.80 11.17 3.34
C ILE A 179 5.21 10.68 3.03
N ASP A 180 6.19 11.58 3.13
CA ASP A 180 7.57 11.28 2.77
C ASP A 180 8.30 10.47 3.86
N LEU A 181 8.06 9.16 3.87
CA LEU A 181 8.71 8.22 4.79
C LEU A 181 10.24 8.19 4.63
N ALA A 182 10.75 8.31 3.40
CA ALA A 182 12.18 8.32 3.12
C ALA A 182 12.88 9.52 3.77
N SER A 183 12.26 10.70 3.78
CA SER A 183 12.85 11.89 4.44
C SER A 183 12.91 11.75 5.97
N TYR A 184 12.13 10.84 6.56
CA TYR A 184 12.21 10.50 7.98
C TYR A 184 13.22 9.38 8.25
N THR A 185 13.21 8.32 7.44
CA THR A 185 13.92 7.07 7.71
C THR A 185 15.30 6.95 7.08
N SER A 186 15.59 7.73 6.04
CA SER A 186 16.78 7.55 5.21
C SER A 186 17.74 8.72 5.24
N ALA A 187 19.04 8.43 5.08
CA ALA A 187 20.08 9.44 4.89
C ALA A 187 20.23 9.90 3.43
N ASP A 188 19.76 9.10 2.48
CA ASP A 188 20.08 9.20 1.04
C ASP A 188 18.90 8.73 0.17
N ASN A 189 17.69 9.10 0.58
CA ASN A 189 16.46 8.91 -0.18
C ASN A 189 16.05 7.44 -0.43
N GLY A 190 16.32 6.54 0.52
CA GLY A 190 15.88 5.15 0.49
C GLY A 190 17.00 4.14 0.24
N ARG A 191 18.27 4.56 0.24
CA ARG A 191 19.40 3.65 0.03
C ARG A 191 20.02 3.15 1.34
N THR A 192 20.12 4.01 2.36
CA THR A 192 20.64 3.69 3.69
C THR A 192 19.72 4.24 4.78
N TRP A 193 19.63 3.48 5.86
CA TRP A 193 18.95 3.88 7.09
C TRP A 193 19.70 5.03 7.75
N ARG A 194 18.97 6.07 8.16
CA ARG A 194 19.54 7.21 8.88
C ARG A 194 20.08 6.83 10.25
N SER A 195 19.47 5.83 10.89
CA SER A 195 19.82 5.36 12.24
C SER A 195 19.42 3.90 12.39
N THR A 196 20.21 3.15 13.17
CA THR A 196 19.91 1.75 13.54
C THR A 196 18.65 1.63 14.40
N THR A 197 18.22 2.70 15.07
CA THR A 197 16.99 2.73 15.88
C THR A 197 15.71 2.82 15.04
N LEU A 198 15.82 3.07 13.73
CA LEU A 198 14.68 3.23 12.82
C LEU A 198 14.30 1.92 12.10
N HIS A 199 15.03 0.82 12.34
CA HIS A 199 14.75 -0.48 11.74
C HIS A 199 14.95 -1.64 12.72
N VAL A 200 14.41 -2.81 12.40
CA VAL A 200 14.44 -4.00 13.28
C VAL A 200 15.64 -4.92 13.05
N GLY A 201 16.66 -4.42 12.35
CA GLY A 201 17.90 -5.17 12.04
C GLY A 201 17.84 -6.13 10.84
N ASP A 202 16.69 -6.34 10.20
CA ASP A 202 16.55 -7.27 9.07
C ASP A 202 16.81 -6.65 7.68
N GLY A 203 17.14 -5.35 7.66
CA GLY A 203 17.42 -4.61 6.43
C GLY A 203 16.21 -4.29 5.56
N VAL A 204 14.97 -4.50 6.03
CA VAL A 204 13.74 -4.21 5.27
C VAL A 204 12.72 -3.46 6.11
N HIS A 205 12.47 -3.93 7.34
CA HIS A 205 11.36 -3.44 8.15
C HIS A 205 11.82 -2.34 9.10
N TYR A 206 11.06 -1.26 9.10
CA TYR A 206 11.24 -0.16 10.06
C TYR A 206 10.73 -0.52 11.45
N SER A 207 11.25 0.19 12.45
CA SER A 207 10.91 0.00 13.86
C SER A 207 9.50 0.50 14.21
N GLU A 208 9.08 0.20 15.44
CA GLU A 208 7.77 0.59 15.95
C GLU A 208 7.58 2.12 16.00
N SER A 209 8.62 2.86 16.36
CA SER A 209 8.58 4.33 16.39
C SER A 209 8.33 4.93 15.01
N VAL A 210 8.84 4.31 13.94
CA VAL A 210 8.54 4.72 12.56
C VAL A 210 7.08 4.43 12.20
N ARG A 211 6.51 3.29 12.63
CA ARG A 211 5.07 3.00 12.44
C ARG A 211 4.21 4.03 13.17
N ASP A 212 4.60 4.41 14.37
CA ASP A 212 3.90 5.40 15.17
C ASP A 212 3.93 6.79 14.53
N TRP A 213 5.11 7.23 14.09
CA TRP A 213 5.25 8.46 13.32
C TRP A 213 4.37 8.43 12.06
N LEU A 214 4.44 7.35 11.28
CA LEU A 214 3.71 7.20 10.03
C LEU A 214 2.19 7.25 10.23
N ALA A 215 1.67 6.52 11.22
CA ALA A 215 0.25 6.55 11.55
C ALA A 215 -0.21 7.95 12.02
N GLY A 216 0.63 8.67 12.78
CA GLY A 216 0.37 10.06 13.14
C GLY A 216 0.24 10.95 11.90
N ARG A 217 1.18 10.86 10.96
CA ARG A 217 1.14 11.63 9.71
C ARG A 217 -0.09 11.33 8.86
N VAL A 218 -0.49 10.06 8.75
CA VAL A 218 -1.73 9.68 8.04
C VAL A 218 -2.93 10.36 8.67
N VAL A 219 -3.10 10.24 9.99
CA VAL A 219 -4.26 10.81 10.71
C VAL A 219 -4.26 12.34 10.62
N ASP A 220 -3.10 12.99 10.74
CA ASP A 220 -3.00 14.44 10.59
C ASP A 220 -3.47 14.92 9.22
N GLU A 221 -3.08 14.23 8.14
CA GLU A 221 -3.50 14.60 6.78
C GLU A 221 -4.99 14.33 6.54
N MET A 222 -5.54 13.24 7.11
CA MET A 222 -6.99 12.98 7.08
C MET A 222 -7.76 14.07 7.82
N ARG A 223 -7.32 14.48 9.01
CA ARG A 223 -8.00 15.51 9.83
C ARG A 223 -8.09 16.86 9.15
N LYS A 224 -7.08 17.26 8.36
CA LYS A 224 -7.09 18.53 7.62
C LYS A 224 -8.15 18.59 6.52
N ARG A 225 -8.71 17.44 6.12
CA ARG A 225 -9.53 17.29 4.90
C ARG A 225 -10.93 16.74 5.16
N VAL A 226 -11.23 16.40 6.42
CA VAL A 226 -12.58 16.05 6.85
C VAL A 226 -13.15 17.23 7.64
N PRO A 227 -14.34 17.75 7.29
CA PRO A 227 -15.04 18.77 8.06
C PRO A 227 -15.25 18.39 9.53
#